data_AF-A0A8T4E5X2-F1
#
_entry.id   AF-A0A8T4E5X2-F1
#
_cell.length_a   1.000
_cell.length_b   1.000
_cell.length_c   1.000
_cell.angle_alpha   90.00
_cell.angle_beta   90.00
_cell.angle_gamma   90.00
#
_symmetry.space_group_name_H-M   'P 1'
#
loop_
_entity.id
_entity.type
_entity.pdbx_description
1 polymer ?
#
loop_
_entity_poly.entity_id
_entity_poly.type
_entity_poly.pdbx_seq_one_letter_code
_entity_poly.pdbx_strand_id
1 'polypeptide(L)' 'MISKNCPVCGTHGRLWNKQPEAFLCPKCFTFYSKFGLILESEAETEPVELWT' A
#
# COMPACT_ATOMS: atom_id res chain seq x y z
N MET A 1 -8.75 -17.22 0.99
CA MET A 1 -8.40 -16.86 2.38
C MET A 1 -7.58 -15.57 2.34
N ILE A 2 -7.98 -14.52 3.06
CA ILE A 2 -7.15 -13.31 3.17
C ILE A 2 -5.95 -13.66 4.05
N SER A 3 -4.76 -13.69 3.47
CA SER A 3 -3.52 -13.94 4.20
C SER A 3 -3.31 -12.84 5.23
N LYS A 4 -3.02 -13.22 6.49
CA LYS A 4 -2.69 -12.29 7.57
C LYS A 4 -1.23 -11.85 7.55
N ASN A 5 -0.47 -12.21 6.51
CA ASN A 5 0.97 -11.98 6.39
C ASN A 5 1.31 -11.06 5.22
N CYS A 6 2.25 -10.14 5.44
CA CYS A 6 2.54 -9.07 4.49
C CYS A 6 3.10 -9.72 3.22
N PRO A 7 2.58 -9.40 2.03
CA PRO A 7 3.07 -10.04 0.80
C PRO A 7 4.55 -9.71 0.52
N VAL A 8 5.09 -8.63 1.09
CA VAL A 8 6.49 -8.23 0.92
C VAL A 8 7.39 -8.81 2.00
N CYS A 9 7.10 -8.55 3.27
CA CYS A 9 8.02 -8.87 4.37
C CYS A 9 7.56 -10.01 5.29
N GLY A 10 6.39 -10.59 5.04
CA GLY A 10 5.83 -11.69 5.83
C GLY A 10 5.29 -11.31 7.21
N THR A 11 5.35 -10.03 7.61
CA THR A 11 4.85 -9.56 8.92
C THR A 11 3.39 -9.92 9.12
N HIS A 12 3.06 -10.50 10.27
CA HIS A 12 1.68 -10.86 10.62
C HIS A 12 0.91 -9.66 11.18
N GLY A 13 -0.23 -9.30 10.58
CA GLY A 13 -1.08 -8.24 11.07
C GLY A 13 -2.33 -8.74 11.78
N ARG A 14 -2.37 -8.57 13.11
CA ARG A 14 -3.55 -8.90 13.92
C ARG A 14 -4.80 -8.10 13.53
N LEU A 15 -4.61 -6.89 12.97
CA LEU A 15 -5.67 -5.98 12.56
C LEU A 15 -6.22 -6.24 11.15
N TRP A 16 -5.65 -7.17 10.38
CA TRP A 16 -6.09 -7.44 9.00
C TRP A 16 -7.41 -8.21 8.93
N ASN A 17 -7.88 -8.70 10.08
CA ASN A 17 -9.19 -9.32 10.21
C ASN A 17 -10.35 -8.34 9.96
N LYS A 18 -10.10 -7.02 9.92
CA LYS A 18 -11.13 -5.99 9.71
C LYS A 18 -11.40 -5.66 8.23
N GLN A 19 -10.81 -6.39 7.28
CA GLN A 19 -10.93 -6.15 5.83
C GLN A 19 -10.83 -4.66 5.42
N PRO A 20 -9.79 -3.92 5.85
CA PRO A 20 -9.58 -2.58 5.31
C PRO A 20 -9.29 -2.68 3.80
N GLU A 21 -9.84 -1.75 3.01
CA GLU A 21 -9.67 -1.76 1.55
C GLU A 21 -8.20 -1.59 1.14
N ALA A 22 -7.43 -0.88 1.95
CA ALA A 22 -6.00 -0.74 1.85
C ALA A 22 -5.31 -0.85 3.23
N PHE A 23 -4.08 -1.34 3.23
CA PHE A 23 -3.28 -1.57 4.43
C PHE A 23 -1.84 -1.10 4.25
N LEU A 24 -1.30 -0.45 5.27
CA LEU A 24 0.10 -0.05 5.36
C LEU A 24 0.86 -0.99 6.31
N CYS A 25 1.90 -1.66 5.81
CA CYS A 25 2.72 -2.53 6.66
C CYS A 25 3.50 -1.71 7.70
N PRO A 26 3.35 -1.96 9.02
CA PRO A 26 4.10 -1.22 10.04
C PRO A 26 5.59 -1.60 10.08
N LYS A 27 6.02 -2.66 9.38
CA LYS A 27 7.41 -3.11 9.33
C LYS A 27 8.16 -2.59 8.11
N CYS A 28 7.57 -2.74 6.92
CA CYS A 28 8.22 -2.37 5.66
C CYS A 28 7.58 -1.14 4.99
N PHE A 29 6.57 -0.54 5.62
CA PHE A 29 5.84 0.63 5.13
C PHE A 29 5.27 0.47 3.72
N THR A 30 5.14 -0.77 3.24
CA THR A 30 4.52 -1.03 1.95
C THR A 30 3.01 -0.90 2.07
N PHE A 31 2.43 -0.17 1.13
CA PHE A 31 0.99 -0.04 0.95
C PHE A 31 0.46 -1.15 0.01
N TYR A 32 -0.60 -1.83 0.41
CA TYR A 32 -1.23 -2.86 -0.42
C TYR A 32 -2.72 -2.98 -0.13
N SER A 33 -3.47 -3.48 -1.10
CA SER A 33 -4.91 -3.73 -1.01
C SER A 33 -5.24 -5.21 -1.11
N LYS A 34 -6.54 -5.53 -1.02
CA LYS A 34 -7.07 -6.86 -1.35
C LYS A 34 -6.76 -7.33 -2.78
N PHE A 35 -6.46 -6.39 -3.69
CA PHE A 35 -6.14 -6.69 -5.09
C PHE A 35 -4.64 -6.86 -5.35
N GLY A 36 -3.78 -6.59 -4.37
CA GLY A 36 -2.33 -6.70 -4.51
C GLY A 36 -1.59 -5.48 -3.98
N LEU A 37 -0.29 -5.40 -4.30
CA LEU A 37 0.57 -4.26 -3.96
C LEU A 37 0.05 -3.00 -4.64
N ILE A 38 -0.19 -1.94 -3.85
CA ILE A 38 -0.43 -0.62 -4.39
C ILE A 38 0.97 -0.02 -4.48
N LEU A 39 1.55 -0.06 -5.68
CA LEU A 39 2.67 0.80 -6.00
C LEU A 39 2.11 2.22 -5.89
N GLU A 40 2.62 3.02 -4.95
CA GLU A 40 2.42 4.47 -5.02
C GLU A 40 2.90 4.85 -6.42
N SER A 41 1.96 5.30 -7.27
CA SER A 41 2.32 5.91 -8.54
C SER A 41 3.38 6.93 -8.22
N GLU A 42 4.57 6.80 -8.82
CA GLU A 42 5.55 7.88 -8.86
C GLU A 42 4.73 9.14 -9.10
N ALA A 43 4.75 10.04 -8.12
CA ALA A 43 4.11 11.32 -8.26
C ALA A 43 4.68 11.87 -9.57
N GLU A 44 3.87 11.85 -10.63
CA GLU A 44 4.16 12.51 -11.88
C GLU A 44 4.33 13.96 -11.48
N THR A 45 5.59 14.30 -11.24
CA THR A 45 6.02 15.65 -11.00
C THR A 45 6.05 16.24 -12.39
N GLU A 46 4.87 16.38 -13.01
CA GLU A 46 4.74 17.25 -14.15
C GLU A 46 4.82 18.65 -13.56
N PRO A 47 5.89 19.43 -13.81
CA PRO A 47 5.84 20.84 -13.53
C PRO A 47 4.74 21.39 -14.43
N VAL A 48 3.57 21.68 -13.86
CA VAL A 48 2.58 22.52 -14.52
C VAL A 48 3.25 23.88 -14.64
N GLU A 49 3.93 24.11 -15.77
CA GLU A 49 4.41 25.43 -16.14
C GLU A 49 3.19 26.34 -16.16
N LEU A 50 3.10 27.23 -15.16
CA LEU A 50 2.27 28.41 -15.24
C LEU A 50 2.85 29.27 -16.38
N TRP A 51 2.33 29.09 -17.59
CA TRP A 51 2.55 30.05 -18.66
C TRP A 51 1.92 31.38 -18.22
N THR A 52 2.80 32.35 -17.99
CA THR A 52 2.49 33.75 -17.67
C THR A 52 2.24 34.53 -18.94
#